data_AF-A0AAV4JX55-F1
#
_entry.id   AF-A0AAV4JX55-F1
#
_cell.length_a   1.000
_cell.length_b   1.000
_cell.length_c   1.000
_cell.angle_alpha   90.00
_cell.angle_beta   90.00
_cell.angle_gamma   90.00
#
_symmetry.space_group_name_H-M   'P 1'
#
loop_
_entity.id
_entity.type
_entity.pdbx_description
1 polymer ?
#
loop_
_entity_poly.entity_id
_entity_poly.type
_entity_poly.pdbx_seq_one_letter_code
_entity_poly.pdbx_strand_id
1 'polypeptide(L)'
;MEEGYWWKKVDGGRLLVEESGWRKDQKLSNGDLGTTGWKIAQDGSASIKVLDDQVKGLTRKVLVFNAPVSMTSDSLTFPVNSADLTLCVSIKMTGPEGGLTIRVKTRKYPVAYIHFTHEDVWMKVDGEHITLGMKQKNFGKWMRLTRDLDVDTIKAFNDPKDHSKQALEIIDVTLHGRGLIDNMTVAATAHNENLMHAADWLVENQDGKGGWATSSALDNFEMQLPPGWYSAMGQGQGMSTLVRAFNLTGDRKYLDTAEKALHLYTLGSEEGGVRARFMGQLDWYEEYPTVPTSSFVLNGFIFSMMGLYDVMVCLYMCHPL
;
A
#
# COMPACT_ATOMS: atom_id res chain seq x y z
N MET A 1 38.43 -13.12 12.61
CA MET A 1 37.32 -13.59 11.76
C MET A 1 36.12 -12.81 12.21
N GLU A 2 35.89 -11.70 11.53
CA GLU A 2 34.88 -10.70 11.88
C GLU A 2 33.49 -11.22 11.58
N GLU A 3 32.61 -11.16 12.58
CA GLU A 3 31.19 -11.42 12.46
C GLU A 3 30.55 -10.32 11.59
N GLY A 4 30.13 -10.70 10.39
CA GLY A 4 29.47 -9.83 9.42
C GLY A 4 28.12 -9.35 9.94
N TYR A 5 28.01 -8.03 10.07
CA TYR A 5 26.81 -7.26 10.35
C TYR A 5 25.76 -7.41 9.24
N TRP A 6 24.93 -8.45 9.24
CA TRP A 6 23.61 -8.40 8.59
C TRP A 6 22.67 -9.31 9.41
N TRP A 7 21.47 -8.83 9.73
CA TRP A 7 20.42 -9.48 10.54
C TRP A 7 20.54 -9.37 12.07
N LYS A 8 20.37 -8.16 12.62
CA LYS A 8 19.82 -8.02 13.97
C LYS A 8 18.30 -8.21 13.90
N LYS A 9 17.78 -9.22 14.60
CA LYS A 9 16.35 -9.35 14.89
C LYS A 9 15.93 -8.10 15.67
N VAL A 10 15.16 -7.21 15.04
CA VAL A 10 14.60 -6.04 15.72
C VAL A 10 13.16 -6.40 16.11
N ASP A 11 12.92 -6.54 17.42
CA ASP A 11 11.55 -6.68 17.93
C ASP A 11 10.72 -5.46 17.49
N GLY A 12 9.56 -5.72 16.88
CA GLY A 12 8.57 -4.68 16.57
C GLY A 12 8.68 -3.99 15.20
N GLY A 13 9.16 -4.68 14.16
CA GLY A 13 8.95 -4.24 12.77
C GLY A 13 9.62 -2.91 12.38
N ARG A 14 10.84 -2.63 12.82
CA ARG A 14 11.58 -1.45 12.31
C ARG A 14 12.38 -1.82 11.06
N LEU A 15 12.37 -0.94 10.05
CA LEU A 15 13.35 -0.98 8.96
C LEU A 15 14.76 -0.70 9.50
N LEU A 16 15.75 -1.38 8.90
CA LEU A 16 17.08 -1.61 9.45
C LEU A 16 18.03 -0.40 9.46
N VAL A 17 17.63 0.77 8.94
CA VAL A 17 18.55 1.89 8.66
C VAL A 17 18.04 3.29 9.02
N GLU A 18 16.80 3.45 9.48
CA GLU A 18 16.34 4.77 9.95
C GLU A 18 16.71 4.97 11.43
N GLU A 19 17.48 6.02 11.70
CA GLU A 19 18.01 6.33 13.04
C GLU A 19 16.89 6.55 14.08
N SER A 20 17.24 6.20 15.30
CA SER A 20 16.47 6.08 16.54
C SER A 20 15.87 7.39 17.12
N GLY A 21 15.56 8.38 16.28
CA GLY A 21 15.14 9.73 16.68
C GLY A 21 13.64 10.06 16.63
N TRP A 22 12.75 9.11 16.29
CA TRP A 22 11.36 9.45 15.96
C TRP A 22 10.45 9.73 17.17
N ARG A 23 9.61 10.77 17.03
CA ARG A 23 8.39 10.95 17.82
C ARG A 23 7.51 9.73 17.62
N LYS A 24 6.99 9.15 18.71
CA LYS A 24 6.04 8.02 18.63
C LYS A 24 4.82 8.42 17.81
N ASP A 25 4.29 7.49 17.01
CA ASP A 25 3.02 7.64 16.30
C ASP A 25 1.97 8.25 17.23
N GLN A 26 1.38 9.35 16.78
CA GLN A 26 0.31 9.98 17.52
C GLN A 26 -0.97 9.18 17.26
N LYS A 27 -1.43 8.48 18.30
CA LYS A 27 -2.75 7.85 18.31
C LYS A 27 -3.81 8.94 18.45
N LEU A 28 -4.72 9.02 17.48
CA LEU A 28 -5.74 10.07 17.42
C LEU A 28 -7.09 9.55 17.91
N SER A 29 -7.63 8.52 17.25
CA SER A 29 -8.99 8.04 17.54
C SER A 29 -9.09 6.53 17.30
N ASN A 30 -9.74 5.82 18.22
CA ASN A 30 -10.08 4.41 18.13
C ASN A 30 -11.29 4.10 19.03
N GLY A 31 -11.83 2.88 18.97
CA GLY A 31 -12.99 2.54 19.79
C GLY A 31 -12.74 2.59 21.30
N ASP A 32 -11.50 2.38 21.76
CA ASP A 32 -11.14 2.44 23.18
C ASP A 32 -11.10 3.87 23.72
N LEU A 33 -10.75 4.85 22.88
CA LEU A 33 -10.75 6.28 23.19
C LEU A 33 -12.16 6.90 23.12
N GLY A 34 -13.14 6.15 22.62
CA GLY A 34 -14.51 6.62 22.51
C GLY A 34 -14.63 7.89 21.66
N THR A 35 -15.44 8.84 22.12
CA THR A 35 -15.73 10.08 21.40
C THR A 35 -14.75 11.21 21.75
N THR A 36 -13.73 10.95 22.55
CA THR A 36 -12.77 11.97 23.00
C THR A 36 -12.03 12.57 21.80
N GLY A 37 -11.99 13.91 21.74
CA GLY A 37 -11.34 14.67 20.67
C GLY A 37 -12.24 15.02 19.48
N TRP A 38 -13.38 14.35 19.31
CA TRP A 38 -14.34 14.66 18.25
C TRP A 38 -15.12 15.94 18.55
N LYS A 39 -15.21 16.82 17.55
CA LYS A 39 -16.14 17.95 17.50
C LYS A 39 -17.39 17.51 16.73
N ILE A 40 -18.53 17.55 17.39
CA ILE A 40 -19.82 17.09 16.87
C ILE A 40 -20.77 18.28 16.84
N ALA A 41 -21.46 18.50 15.71
CA ALA A 41 -22.45 19.56 15.57
C ALA A 41 -23.58 19.40 16.60
N GLN A 42 -24.01 20.52 17.18
CA GLN A 42 -25.03 20.55 18.25
C GLN A 42 -26.48 20.52 17.71
N ASP A 43 -26.65 20.67 16.40
CA ASP A 43 -27.95 20.67 15.72
C ASP A 43 -28.54 19.26 15.50
N GLY A 44 -27.84 18.22 15.95
CA GLY A 44 -28.25 16.82 15.79
C GLY A 44 -27.98 16.25 14.40
N SER A 45 -27.32 16.99 13.50
CA SER A 45 -26.98 16.52 12.15
C SER A 45 -25.94 15.40 12.15
N ALA A 46 -25.14 15.29 13.21
CA ALA A 46 -24.08 14.29 13.35
C ALA A 46 -24.11 13.57 14.70
N SER A 47 -23.62 12.33 14.70
CA SER A 47 -23.47 11.50 15.90
C SER A 47 -22.31 10.52 15.75
N ILE A 48 -21.68 10.17 16.86
CA ILE A 48 -20.66 9.14 16.94
C ILE A 48 -20.83 8.34 18.25
N LYS A 49 -20.67 7.02 18.19
CA LYS A 49 -20.79 6.13 19.36
C LYS A 49 -19.86 4.93 19.25
N VAL A 50 -19.54 4.32 20.38
CA VAL A 50 -18.74 3.09 20.43
C VAL A 50 -19.64 1.86 20.30
N LEU A 51 -19.23 0.90 19.47
CA LEU A 51 -19.85 -0.43 19.34
C LEU A 51 -18.76 -1.48 19.11
N ASP A 52 -19.10 -2.75 19.25
CA ASP A 52 -18.22 -3.85 18.85
C ASP A 52 -18.49 -4.23 17.37
N ASP A 53 -17.43 -4.46 16.59
CA ASP A 53 -17.51 -5.02 15.23
C ASP A 53 -16.39 -6.05 15.01
N GLN A 54 -16.54 -6.89 13.98
CA GLN A 54 -15.52 -7.83 13.55
C GLN A 54 -14.51 -7.16 12.61
N VAL A 55 -13.26 -7.05 13.05
CA VAL A 55 -12.16 -6.48 12.25
C VAL A 55 -11.09 -7.56 12.07
N LYS A 56 -10.90 -8.04 10.85
CA LYS A 56 -9.97 -9.14 10.51
C LYS A 56 -10.17 -10.39 11.40
N GLY A 57 -11.43 -10.74 11.70
CA GLY A 57 -11.78 -11.91 12.50
C GLY A 57 -11.64 -11.75 14.01
N LEU A 58 -11.33 -10.55 14.49
CA LEU A 58 -11.27 -10.23 15.91
C LEU A 58 -12.39 -9.24 16.28
N THR A 59 -13.06 -9.48 17.40
CA THR A 59 -13.98 -8.50 17.99
C THR A 59 -13.19 -7.31 18.50
N ARG A 60 -13.52 -6.11 18.00
CA ARG A 60 -12.90 -4.86 18.45
C ARG A 60 -13.96 -3.81 18.73
N LYS A 61 -13.69 -2.96 19.73
CA LYS A 61 -14.42 -1.71 19.89
C LYS A 61 -14.05 -0.77 18.75
N VAL A 62 -15.07 -0.20 18.12
CA VAL A 62 -14.93 0.72 16.99
C VAL A 62 -15.88 1.90 17.16
N LEU A 63 -15.66 2.97 16.40
CA LEU A 63 -16.54 4.13 16.41
C LEU A 63 -17.47 4.07 15.21
N VAL A 64 -18.77 4.10 15.47
CA VAL A 64 -19.81 4.19 14.44
C VAL A 64 -20.26 5.63 14.33
N PHE A 65 -20.27 6.14 13.11
CA PHE A 65 -20.61 7.52 12.83
C PHE A 65 -21.80 7.65 11.87
N ASN A 66 -22.53 8.73 12.05
CA ASN A 66 -23.56 9.21 11.13
C ASN A 66 -23.42 10.74 11.02
N ALA A 67 -23.28 11.25 9.82
CA ALA A 67 -23.11 12.67 9.50
C ALA A 67 -23.73 12.96 8.12
N PRO A 68 -23.95 14.24 7.75
CA PRO A 68 -24.34 14.62 6.40
C PRO A 68 -23.39 14.06 5.35
N VAL A 69 -23.93 13.71 4.17
CA VAL A 69 -23.16 13.15 3.05
C VAL A 69 -22.30 14.20 2.34
N SER A 70 -22.61 15.49 2.52
CA SER A 70 -21.85 16.57 1.90
C SER A 70 -20.40 16.57 2.39
N MET A 71 -19.46 16.45 1.46
CA MET A 71 -18.00 16.43 1.72
C MET A 71 -17.45 17.77 2.20
N THR A 72 -18.27 18.83 2.22
CA THR A 72 -17.92 20.16 2.74
C THR A 72 -18.53 20.47 4.10
N SER A 73 -19.38 19.59 4.65
CA SER A 73 -19.89 19.73 6.02
C SER A 73 -18.76 19.56 7.03
N ASP A 74 -18.76 20.32 8.11
CA ASP A 74 -17.82 20.24 9.24
C ASP A 74 -18.44 19.64 10.51
N SER A 75 -19.61 18.99 10.37
CA SER A 75 -20.45 18.53 11.48
C SER A 75 -19.87 17.39 12.33
N LEU A 76 -18.90 16.64 11.82
CA LEU A 76 -18.21 15.59 12.58
C LEU A 76 -16.70 15.60 12.26
N THR A 77 -15.96 16.36 13.05
CA THR A 77 -14.56 16.71 12.75
C THR A 77 -13.64 16.34 13.92
N PHE A 78 -12.46 15.79 13.61
CA PHE A 78 -11.39 15.52 14.56
C PHE A 78 -10.18 16.44 14.27
N PRO A 79 -9.86 17.39 15.16
CA PRO A 79 -8.66 18.22 15.01
C PRO A 79 -7.37 17.40 15.10
N VAL A 80 -6.46 17.56 14.15
CA VAL A 80 -5.16 16.85 14.12
C VAL A 80 -4.01 17.81 14.44
N ASN A 81 -3.92 18.93 13.71
CA ASN A 81 -2.86 19.96 13.85
C ASN A 81 -1.45 19.37 13.94
N SER A 82 -1.04 18.61 12.92
CA SER A 82 0.25 17.91 12.89
C SER A 82 1.08 18.28 11.68
N ALA A 83 2.39 18.48 11.88
CA ALA A 83 3.38 18.62 10.82
C ALA A 83 3.80 17.28 10.21
N ASP A 84 3.48 16.16 10.88
CA ASP A 84 3.62 14.83 10.32
C ASP A 84 2.51 14.58 9.30
N LEU A 85 2.86 14.02 8.14
CA LEU A 85 2.00 14.01 6.95
C LEU A 85 1.50 12.62 6.55
N THR A 86 1.85 11.57 7.31
CA THR A 86 1.34 10.23 7.06
C THR A 86 0.14 9.95 7.96
N LEU A 87 -1.06 9.92 7.38
CA LEU A 87 -2.30 9.55 8.08
C LEU A 87 -2.64 8.09 7.79
N CYS A 88 -2.97 7.34 8.83
CA CYS A 88 -3.55 6.02 8.67
C CYS A 88 -4.88 5.91 9.42
N VAL A 89 -5.89 5.29 8.81
CA VAL A 89 -7.20 5.05 9.44
C VAL A 89 -7.82 3.76 8.92
N SER A 90 -8.41 2.97 9.80
CA SER A 90 -9.29 1.88 9.38
C SER A 90 -10.70 2.43 9.22
N ILE A 91 -11.35 2.16 8.09
CA ILE A 91 -12.69 2.66 7.79
C ILE A 91 -13.54 1.58 7.10
N LYS A 92 -14.83 1.57 7.40
CA LYS A 92 -15.86 0.75 6.75
C LYS A 92 -17.11 1.60 6.54
N MET A 93 -17.42 1.91 5.29
CA MET A 93 -18.65 2.66 4.97
C MET A 93 -19.86 1.73 4.96
N THR A 94 -20.97 2.21 5.51
CA THR A 94 -22.27 1.51 5.53
C THR A 94 -23.37 2.27 4.79
N GLY A 95 -23.17 3.56 4.53
CA GLY A 95 -23.97 4.35 3.59
C GLY A 95 -23.30 4.44 2.22
N PRO A 96 -24.08 4.42 1.11
CA PRO A 96 -23.53 4.41 -0.25
C PRO A 96 -22.80 5.71 -0.63
N GLU A 97 -23.03 6.79 0.12
CA GLU A 97 -22.43 8.11 -0.09
C GLU A 97 -21.67 8.55 1.18
N GLY A 98 -20.74 9.49 0.97
CA GLY A 98 -19.86 10.02 2.01
C GLY A 98 -18.47 9.37 1.99
N GLY A 99 -17.81 9.41 3.15
CA GLY A 99 -16.42 8.99 3.30
C GLY A 99 -15.70 9.83 4.34
N LEU A 100 -14.48 10.26 4.03
CA LEU A 100 -13.73 11.17 4.90
C LEU A 100 -13.05 12.28 4.09
N THR A 101 -12.88 13.44 4.70
CA THR A 101 -12.10 14.56 4.17
C THR A 101 -10.95 14.86 5.10
N ILE A 102 -9.76 15.05 4.55
CA ILE A 102 -8.59 15.54 5.29
C ILE A 102 -8.30 16.95 4.81
N ARG A 103 -8.27 17.92 5.73
CA ARG A 103 -7.84 19.28 5.40
C ARG A 103 -6.36 19.44 5.65
N VAL A 104 -5.65 19.95 4.65
CA VAL A 104 -4.19 20.05 4.67
C VAL A 104 -3.78 21.46 4.27
N LYS A 105 -2.88 22.08 5.02
CA LYS A 105 -2.22 23.32 4.58
C LYS A 105 -1.21 22.97 3.50
N THR A 106 -1.24 23.71 2.39
CA THR A 106 -0.33 23.44 1.26
C THR A 106 0.39 24.71 0.81
N ARG A 107 1.38 24.56 -0.08
CA ARG A 107 2.03 25.71 -0.73
C ARG A 107 1.15 26.35 -1.80
N LYS A 108 0.39 25.54 -2.56
CA LYS A 108 -0.45 26.02 -3.66
C LYS A 108 -1.75 26.67 -3.19
N TYR A 109 -2.42 26.05 -2.21
CA TYR A 109 -3.67 26.52 -1.63
C TYR A 109 -3.53 26.72 -0.11
N PRO A 110 -4.12 27.77 0.48
CA PRO A 110 -4.10 27.96 1.94
C PRO A 110 -4.62 26.73 2.70
N VAL A 111 -5.66 26.10 2.16
CA VAL A 111 -6.21 24.81 2.60
C VAL A 111 -6.59 24.01 1.36
N ALA A 112 -6.13 22.76 1.29
CA ALA A 112 -6.59 21.77 0.34
C ALA A 112 -7.46 20.72 1.05
N TYR A 113 -8.40 20.12 0.31
CA TYR A 113 -9.35 19.15 0.82
C TYR A 113 -9.13 17.82 0.11
N ILE A 114 -8.68 16.80 0.83
CA ILE A 114 -8.45 15.46 0.28
C ILE A 114 -9.62 14.58 0.70
N HIS A 115 -10.51 14.32 -0.24
CA HIS A 115 -11.70 13.51 -0.10
C HIS A 115 -11.42 12.06 -0.46
N PHE A 116 -11.83 11.14 0.40
CA PHE A 116 -11.88 9.72 0.09
C PHE A 116 -13.34 9.31 0.00
N THR A 117 -13.77 8.89 -1.18
CA THR A 117 -15.15 8.46 -1.47
C THR A 117 -15.15 7.04 -2.04
N HIS A 118 -16.30 6.37 -2.10
CA HIS A 118 -16.40 5.05 -2.74
C HIS A 118 -16.49 5.09 -4.28
N GLU A 119 -16.16 6.21 -4.91
CA GLU A 119 -16.10 6.32 -6.36
C GLU A 119 -14.98 5.44 -6.95
N ASP A 120 -15.20 4.89 -8.15
CA ASP A 120 -14.21 4.15 -8.91
C ASP A 120 -13.31 5.09 -9.73
N VAL A 121 -12.71 6.06 -9.05
CA VAL A 121 -11.78 7.02 -9.63
C VAL A 121 -10.37 6.76 -9.11
N TRP A 122 -9.35 7.16 -9.87
CA TRP A 122 -7.97 7.16 -9.36
C TRP A 122 -7.73 8.43 -8.56
N MET A 123 -7.90 9.57 -9.22
CA MET A 123 -7.84 10.90 -8.63
C MET A 123 -8.68 11.85 -9.50
N LYS A 124 -9.44 12.75 -8.87
CA LYS A 124 -10.04 13.93 -9.50
C LYS A 124 -9.56 15.17 -8.76
N VAL A 125 -9.26 16.25 -9.48
CA VAL A 125 -8.82 17.52 -8.88
C VAL A 125 -9.72 18.63 -9.41
N ASP A 126 -10.32 19.39 -8.50
CA ASP A 126 -11.14 20.58 -8.79
C ASP A 126 -10.73 21.71 -7.85
N GLY A 127 -9.91 22.64 -8.35
CA GLY A 127 -9.28 23.67 -7.52
C GLY A 127 -8.48 23.06 -6.36
N GLU A 128 -8.82 23.46 -5.14
CA GLU A 128 -8.24 22.95 -3.89
C GLU A 128 -8.80 21.58 -3.43
N HIS A 129 -9.77 21.00 -4.14
CA HIS A 129 -10.39 19.72 -3.80
C HIS A 129 -9.78 18.56 -4.59
N ILE A 130 -9.31 17.54 -3.87
CA ILE A 130 -8.72 16.30 -4.41
C ILE A 130 -9.63 15.15 -4.00
N THR A 131 -10.16 14.39 -4.94
CA THR A 131 -10.96 13.18 -4.65
C THR A 131 -10.20 11.93 -5.04
N LEU A 132 -9.97 11.05 -4.07
CA LEU A 132 -9.36 9.73 -4.22
C LEU A 132 -10.40 8.63 -3.99
N GLY A 133 -10.45 7.66 -4.91
CA GLY A 133 -11.45 6.60 -4.89
C GLY A 133 -11.05 5.41 -4.02
N MET A 134 -11.88 5.06 -3.04
CA MET A 134 -11.80 3.83 -2.24
C MET A 134 -12.36 2.60 -2.96
N LYS A 135 -12.90 2.78 -4.18
CA LYS A 135 -13.53 1.78 -5.05
C LYS A 135 -14.83 1.18 -4.53
N GLN A 136 -15.81 1.01 -5.40
CA GLN A 136 -17.13 0.48 -5.02
C GLN A 136 -17.05 -0.95 -4.48
N LYS A 137 -16.13 -1.77 -5.01
CA LYS A 137 -15.91 -3.16 -4.58
C LYS A 137 -15.57 -3.32 -3.09
N ASN A 138 -15.13 -2.24 -2.45
CA ASN A 138 -14.75 -2.22 -1.04
C ASN A 138 -15.86 -1.70 -0.11
N PHE A 139 -16.98 -1.25 -0.67
CA PHE A 139 -18.13 -0.82 0.13
C PHE A 139 -18.61 -1.94 1.08
N GLY A 140 -18.92 -1.57 2.32
CA GLY A 140 -19.32 -2.53 3.37
C GLY A 140 -18.18 -3.38 3.95
N LYS A 141 -16.94 -3.21 3.48
CA LYS A 141 -15.75 -3.93 3.99
C LYS A 141 -14.85 -3.01 4.80
N TRP A 142 -14.14 -3.58 5.77
CA TRP A 142 -13.07 -2.87 6.45
C TRP A 142 -11.89 -2.66 5.52
N MET A 143 -11.45 -1.41 5.41
CA MET A 143 -10.25 -1.01 4.69
C MET A 143 -9.27 -0.36 5.64
N ARG A 144 -7.98 -0.49 5.36
CA ARG A 144 -6.91 0.31 5.98
C ARG A 144 -6.47 1.36 4.96
N LEU A 145 -6.74 2.63 5.23
CA LEU A 145 -6.18 3.73 4.47
C LEU A 145 -4.86 4.14 5.11
N THR A 146 -3.81 4.26 4.29
CA THR A 146 -2.47 4.73 4.67
C THR A 146 -2.05 5.72 3.59
N ARG A 147 -1.99 7.01 3.93
CA ARG A 147 -1.77 8.09 2.96
C ARG A 147 -0.63 8.97 3.41
N ASP A 148 0.33 9.18 2.51
CA ASP A 148 1.28 10.28 2.58
C ASP A 148 0.63 11.47 1.87
N LEU A 149 0.26 12.49 2.65
CA LEU A 149 -0.49 13.63 2.15
C LEU A 149 0.39 14.61 1.37
N ASP A 150 1.71 14.55 1.52
CA ASP A 150 2.61 15.30 0.64
C ASP A 150 2.64 14.66 -0.74
N VAL A 151 2.76 13.33 -0.81
CA VAL A 151 2.68 12.60 -2.09
C VAL A 151 1.33 12.85 -2.77
N ASP A 152 0.22 12.77 -2.03
CA ASP A 152 -1.12 13.00 -2.58
C ASP A 152 -1.26 14.42 -3.17
N THR A 153 -0.76 15.43 -2.47
CA THR A 153 -0.81 16.82 -2.93
C THR A 153 0.18 17.12 -4.05
N ILE A 154 1.39 16.54 -4.04
CA ILE A 154 2.35 16.63 -5.15
C ILE A 154 1.70 16.07 -6.42
N LYS A 155 1.10 14.87 -6.35
CA LYS A 155 0.47 14.24 -7.51
C LYS A 155 -0.75 14.99 -8.03
N ALA A 156 -1.47 15.68 -7.15
CA ALA A 156 -2.65 16.46 -7.53
C ALA A 156 -2.29 17.82 -8.13
N PHE A 157 -1.27 18.48 -7.60
CA PHE A 157 -1.07 19.92 -7.82
C PHE A 157 0.13 20.29 -8.66
N ASN A 158 1.15 19.42 -8.71
CA ASN A 158 2.38 19.67 -9.45
C ASN A 158 2.29 19.09 -10.85
N ASP A 159 3.14 19.61 -11.72
CA ASP A 159 3.47 18.92 -12.97
C ASP A 159 4.09 17.54 -12.65
N PRO A 160 3.90 16.51 -13.48
CA PRO A 160 4.35 15.14 -13.18
C PRO A 160 5.85 14.98 -12.89
N LYS A 161 6.68 15.93 -13.34
CA LYS A 161 8.14 15.97 -13.14
C LYS A 161 8.57 16.79 -11.93
N ASP A 162 7.66 17.54 -11.32
CA ASP A 162 7.93 18.38 -10.18
C ASP A 162 7.58 17.65 -8.87
N HIS A 163 8.62 17.30 -8.13
CA HIS A 163 8.54 16.59 -6.85
C HIS A 163 8.69 17.53 -5.65
N SER A 164 8.52 18.84 -5.85
CA SER A 164 8.60 19.83 -4.77
C SER A 164 7.47 19.65 -3.75
N LYS A 165 7.84 19.66 -2.47
CA LYS A 165 6.94 19.49 -1.32
C LYS A 165 5.74 20.44 -1.38
N GLN A 166 4.53 19.90 -1.25
CA GLN A 166 3.27 20.64 -1.29
C GLN A 166 2.60 20.72 0.08
N ALA A 167 2.45 19.61 0.79
CA ALA A 167 1.77 19.58 2.08
C ALA A 167 2.67 20.09 3.21
N LEU A 168 2.10 20.86 4.13
CA LEU A 168 2.80 21.49 5.24
C LEU A 168 2.32 20.99 6.59
N GLU A 169 1.01 20.81 6.74
CA GLU A 169 0.38 20.45 8.02
C GLU A 169 -1.00 19.81 7.79
N ILE A 170 -1.32 18.76 8.54
CA ILE A 170 -2.68 18.21 8.65
C ILE A 170 -3.46 19.06 9.64
N ILE A 171 -4.58 19.63 9.20
CA ILE A 171 -5.46 20.46 10.04
C ILE A 171 -6.41 19.55 10.82
N ASP A 172 -7.23 18.78 10.10
CA ASP A 172 -8.25 17.91 10.69
C ASP A 172 -8.71 16.82 9.71
N VAL A 173 -9.48 15.88 10.27
CA VAL A 173 -10.19 14.84 9.54
C VAL A 173 -11.69 14.97 9.82
N THR A 174 -12.50 14.98 8.77
CA THR A 174 -13.97 15.06 8.86
C THR A 174 -14.60 13.80 8.28
N LEU A 175 -15.62 13.27 8.94
CA LEU A 175 -16.37 12.09 8.50
C LEU A 175 -17.70 12.51 7.88
N HIS A 176 -18.07 11.84 6.79
CA HIS A 176 -19.27 12.16 6.01
C HIS A 176 -20.10 10.89 5.77
N GLY A 177 -21.42 11.00 5.83
CA GLY A 177 -22.32 9.86 5.64
C GLY A 177 -22.32 8.90 6.83
N ARG A 178 -22.39 7.60 6.56
CA ARG A 178 -22.53 6.55 7.58
C ARG A 178 -21.44 5.50 7.48
N GLY A 179 -20.83 5.15 8.59
CA GLY A 179 -19.76 4.16 8.61
C GLY A 179 -19.21 3.85 9.99
N LEU A 180 -18.09 3.15 9.98
CA LEU A 180 -17.30 2.81 11.15
C LEU A 180 -15.85 3.23 10.90
N ILE A 181 -15.15 3.68 11.95
CA ILE A 181 -13.71 3.92 11.93
C ILE A 181 -13.02 3.26 13.13
N ASP A 182 -11.73 2.99 12.97
CA ASP A 182 -10.84 2.57 14.06
C ASP A 182 -9.38 2.92 13.73
N ASN A 183 -8.51 2.89 14.75
CA ASN A 183 -7.05 3.10 14.65
C ASN A 183 -6.62 4.26 13.74
N MET A 184 -7.20 5.44 13.96
CA MET A 184 -6.72 6.66 13.30
C MET A 184 -5.43 7.13 13.98
N THR A 185 -4.36 7.24 13.19
CA THR A 185 -3.02 7.64 13.64
C THR A 185 -2.39 8.62 12.65
N VAL A 186 -1.51 9.48 13.16
CA VAL A 186 -0.60 10.28 12.33
C VAL A 186 0.83 10.01 12.75
N ALA A 187 1.72 9.89 11.76
CA ALA A 187 3.13 9.64 11.95
C ALA A 187 3.94 10.29 10.82
N ALA A 188 5.26 10.37 11.01
CA ALA A 188 6.14 10.85 9.96
C ALA A 188 6.18 9.90 8.75
N THR A 189 6.19 8.59 9.01
CA THR A 189 6.21 7.54 7.98
C THR A 189 5.30 6.37 8.38
N ALA A 190 4.92 5.54 7.42
CA ALA A 190 4.17 4.30 7.66
C ALA A 190 4.71 3.15 6.81
N HIS A 191 6.03 2.93 6.88
CA HIS A 191 6.74 1.99 6.02
C HIS A 191 6.20 0.56 6.07
N ASN A 192 5.86 0.06 7.26
CA ASN A 192 5.26 -1.28 7.38
C ASN A 192 3.88 -1.35 6.74
N GLU A 193 3.05 -0.32 6.91
CA GLU A 193 1.74 -0.30 6.27
C GLU A 193 1.91 -0.32 4.74
N ASN A 194 2.86 0.44 4.21
CA ASN A 194 3.18 0.43 2.77
C ASN A 194 3.67 -0.94 2.29
N LEU A 195 4.54 -1.61 3.06
CA LEU A 195 4.95 -3.00 2.77
C LEU A 195 3.73 -3.94 2.73
N MET A 196 2.85 -3.84 3.71
CA MET A 196 1.65 -4.70 3.78
C MET A 196 0.68 -4.42 2.62
N HIS A 197 0.47 -3.16 2.23
CA HIS A 197 -0.35 -2.81 1.06
C HIS A 197 0.23 -3.40 -0.23
N ALA A 198 1.55 -3.34 -0.41
CA ALA A 198 2.21 -3.93 -1.57
C ALA A 198 2.10 -5.47 -1.57
N ALA A 199 2.34 -6.10 -0.41
CA ALA A 199 2.25 -7.54 -0.26
C ALA A 199 0.82 -8.07 -0.46
N ASP A 200 -0.19 -7.41 0.10
CA ASP A 200 -1.60 -7.77 -0.09
C ASP A 200 -2.00 -7.63 -1.56
N TRP A 201 -1.55 -6.57 -2.25
CA TRP A 201 -1.77 -6.43 -3.70
C TRP A 201 -1.13 -7.58 -4.49
N LEU A 202 0.11 -7.96 -4.16
CA LEU A 202 0.79 -9.08 -4.83
C LEU A 202 0.04 -10.40 -4.64
N VAL A 203 -0.49 -10.68 -3.44
CA VAL A 203 -1.31 -11.87 -3.18
C VAL A 203 -2.61 -11.83 -4.01
N GLU A 204 -3.29 -10.68 -4.03
CA GLU A 204 -4.57 -10.54 -4.74
C GLU A 204 -4.47 -10.57 -6.27
N ASN A 205 -3.30 -10.25 -6.83
CA ASN A 205 -3.10 -10.06 -8.27
C ASN A 205 -2.11 -11.07 -8.89
N GLN A 206 -1.70 -12.10 -8.14
CA GLN A 206 -0.97 -13.22 -8.74
C GLN A 206 -1.93 -14.05 -9.60
N ASP A 207 -1.55 -14.31 -10.85
CA ASP A 207 -2.35 -15.14 -11.75
C ASP A 207 -2.18 -16.65 -11.49
N GLY A 208 -2.95 -17.46 -12.21
CA GLY A 208 -2.92 -18.92 -12.08
C GLY A 208 -1.60 -19.59 -12.48
N LYS A 209 -0.68 -18.89 -13.15
CA LYS A 209 0.67 -19.37 -13.49
C LYS A 209 1.70 -19.00 -12.42
N GLY A 210 1.29 -18.30 -11.35
CA GLY A 210 2.18 -17.82 -10.31
C GLY A 210 2.82 -16.46 -10.63
N GLY A 211 2.41 -15.80 -11.71
CA GLY A 211 3.04 -14.57 -12.20
C GLY A 211 2.27 -13.30 -11.87
N TRP A 212 2.96 -12.16 -12.03
CA TRP A 212 2.37 -10.83 -12.14
C TRP A 212 2.57 -10.32 -13.55
N ALA A 213 1.59 -10.59 -14.41
CA ALA A 213 1.67 -10.26 -15.83
C ALA A 213 1.65 -8.75 -16.06
N THR A 214 2.56 -8.25 -16.89
CA THR A 214 2.60 -6.85 -17.29
C THR A 214 1.45 -6.54 -18.24
N SER A 215 0.58 -5.60 -17.86
CA SER A 215 -0.61 -5.24 -18.65
C SER A 215 -0.32 -4.41 -19.91
N SER A 216 0.90 -3.91 -20.04
CA SER A 216 1.31 -3.03 -21.15
C SER A 216 2.26 -3.75 -22.09
N ALA A 217 2.12 -3.48 -23.38
CA ALA A 217 3.10 -3.91 -24.37
C ALA A 217 4.43 -3.17 -24.15
N LEU A 218 5.53 -3.86 -24.39
CA LEU A 218 6.83 -3.23 -24.66
C LEU A 218 7.12 -3.41 -26.14
N ASP A 219 6.93 -2.34 -26.90
CA ASP A 219 7.14 -2.35 -28.36
C ASP A 219 8.07 -1.19 -28.73
N ASN A 220 9.33 -1.52 -28.96
CA ASN A 220 10.34 -0.60 -29.46
C ASN A 220 11.23 -1.31 -30.50
N PHE A 221 12.21 -0.61 -31.05
CA PHE A 221 13.08 -1.16 -32.10
C PHE A 221 13.88 -2.41 -31.67
N GLU A 222 14.06 -2.64 -30.37
CA GLU A 222 14.89 -3.72 -29.82
C GLU A 222 14.06 -4.85 -29.19
N MET A 223 12.86 -4.56 -28.70
CA MET A 223 12.04 -5.49 -27.90
C MET A 223 10.57 -5.42 -28.31
N GLN A 224 9.99 -6.59 -28.52
CA GLN A 224 8.57 -6.76 -28.82
C GLN A 224 7.95 -7.76 -27.85
N LEU A 225 7.20 -7.25 -26.87
CA LEU A 225 6.48 -8.04 -25.87
C LEU A 225 5.02 -7.58 -25.85
N PRO A 226 4.07 -8.42 -26.28
CA PRO A 226 2.65 -8.09 -26.16
C PRO A 226 2.22 -8.11 -24.68
N PRO A 227 1.12 -7.44 -24.30
CA PRO A 227 0.59 -7.49 -22.95
C PRO A 227 0.44 -8.93 -22.43
N GLY A 228 0.73 -9.13 -21.16
CA GLY A 228 0.68 -10.44 -20.51
C GLY A 228 2.05 -11.10 -20.29
N TRP A 229 3.14 -10.44 -20.66
CA TRP A 229 4.51 -10.94 -20.43
C TRP A 229 4.93 -10.82 -18.96
N TYR A 230 5.84 -11.69 -18.51
CA TYR A 230 6.39 -11.67 -17.16
C TYR A 230 7.83 -11.15 -17.14
N SER A 231 8.21 -10.46 -16.08
CA SER A 231 9.60 -10.03 -15.88
C SER A 231 10.26 -10.85 -14.78
N ALA A 232 11.44 -11.43 -15.02
CA ALA A 232 12.20 -12.09 -13.94
C ALA A 232 12.53 -11.12 -12.79
N MET A 233 12.75 -9.84 -13.10
CA MET A 233 12.94 -8.80 -12.08
C MET A 233 11.66 -8.57 -11.28
N GLY A 234 10.52 -8.39 -11.97
CA GLY A 234 9.22 -8.21 -11.32
C GLY A 234 8.86 -9.39 -10.41
N GLN A 235 9.07 -10.62 -10.89
CA GLN A 235 8.89 -11.84 -10.10
C GLN A 235 9.81 -11.86 -8.88
N GLY A 236 11.10 -11.53 -9.05
CA GLY A 236 12.09 -11.50 -7.97
C GLY A 236 11.73 -10.50 -6.88
N GLN A 237 11.40 -9.26 -7.27
CA GLN A 237 10.99 -8.22 -6.34
C GLN A 237 9.67 -8.54 -5.63
N GLY A 238 8.72 -9.15 -6.33
CA GLY A 238 7.47 -9.65 -5.74
C GLY A 238 7.74 -10.70 -4.67
N MET A 239 8.57 -11.70 -4.98
CA MET A 239 9.00 -12.73 -4.04
C MET A 239 9.70 -12.15 -2.80
N SER A 240 10.69 -11.27 -2.98
CA SER A 240 11.39 -10.60 -1.86
C SER A 240 10.43 -9.81 -0.96
N THR A 241 9.43 -9.14 -1.53
CA THR A 241 8.42 -8.37 -0.80
C THR A 241 7.54 -9.30 0.05
N LEU A 242 7.05 -10.38 -0.56
CA LEU A 242 6.20 -11.37 0.10
C LEU A 242 6.93 -12.11 1.23
N VAL A 243 8.19 -12.50 1.04
CA VAL A 243 9.01 -13.12 2.09
C VAL A 243 9.19 -12.18 3.28
N ARG A 244 9.39 -10.88 3.04
CA ARG A 244 9.48 -9.88 4.13
C ARG A 244 8.14 -9.71 4.86
N ALA A 245 7.02 -9.70 4.14
CA ALA A 245 5.69 -9.67 4.75
C ALA A 245 5.40 -10.92 5.59
N PHE A 246 5.80 -12.10 5.11
CA PHE A 246 5.74 -13.34 5.88
C PHE A 246 6.59 -13.25 7.15
N ASN A 247 7.84 -12.83 7.06
CA ASN A 247 8.72 -12.69 8.22
C ASN A 247 8.19 -11.67 9.26
N LEU A 248 7.49 -10.63 8.80
CA LEU A 248 6.89 -9.63 9.68
C LEU A 248 5.63 -10.13 10.39
N THR A 249 4.80 -10.90 9.71
CA THR A 249 3.43 -11.24 10.17
C THR A 249 3.25 -12.68 10.63
N GLY A 250 4.08 -13.60 10.14
CA GLY A 250 3.88 -15.05 10.25
C GLY A 250 2.73 -15.61 9.40
N ASP A 251 2.05 -14.79 8.59
CA ASP A 251 0.92 -15.23 7.77
C ASP A 251 1.40 -15.98 6.52
N ARG A 252 1.19 -17.30 6.52
CA ARG A 252 1.72 -18.24 5.52
C ARG A 252 1.27 -17.92 4.09
N LYS A 253 0.14 -17.23 3.90
CA LYS A 253 -0.35 -16.86 2.57
C LYS A 253 0.70 -16.11 1.73
N TYR A 254 1.55 -15.28 2.38
CA TYR A 254 2.57 -14.51 1.68
C TYR A 254 3.69 -15.43 1.16
N LEU A 255 4.16 -16.35 1.98
CA LEU A 255 5.18 -17.33 1.58
C LEU A 255 4.65 -18.29 0.50
N ASP A 256 3.41 -18.77 0.65
CA ASP A 256 2.79 -19.65 -0.35
C ASP A 256 2.62 -18.96 -1.72
N THR A 257 2.30 -17.65 -1.71
CA THR A 257 2.24 -16.84 -2.92
C THR A 257 3.64 -16.68 -3.54
N ALA A 258 4.67 -16.45 -2.72
CA ALA A 258 6.04 -16.33 -3.20
C ALA A 258 6.55 -17.65 -3.81
N GLU A 259 6.20 -18.79 -3.22
CA GLU A 259 6.59 -20.12 -3.70
C GLU A 259 5.97 -20.42 -5.08
N LYS A 260 4.70 -20.05 -5.30
CA LYS A 260 4.05 -20.20 -6.62
C LYS A 260 4.78 -19.45 -7.73
N ALA A 261 5.40 -18.31 -7.42
CA ALA A 261 6.14 -17.51 -8.40
C ALA A 261 7.40 -18.21 -8.94
N LEU A 262 7.92 -19.23 -8.25
CA LEU A 262 9.07 -20.01 -8.70
C LEU A 262 8.79 -20.76 -10.01
N HIS A 263 7.53 -21.10 -10.29
CA HIS A 263 7.16 -21.87 -11.48
C HIS A 263 7.62 -21.21 -12.78
N LEU A 264 7.51 -19.88 -12.91
CA LEU A 264 7.88 -19.17 -14.13
C LEU A 264 9.37 -19.23 -14.47
N TYR A 265 10.23 -19.46 -13.47
CA TYR A 265 11.67 -19.64 -13.67
C TYR A 265 12.03 -21.01 -14.27
N THR A 266 11.09 -21.95 -14.27
CA THR A 266 11.27 -23.29 -14.87
C THR A 266 10.94 -23.33 -16.36
N LEU A 267 10.22 -22.32 -16.85
CA LEU A 267 9.70 -22.23 -18.21
C LEU A 267 10.57 -21.33 -19.09
N GLY A 268 10.79 -21.73 -20.34
CA GLY A 268 11.46 -20.90 -21.35
C GLY A 268 10.66 -19.64 -21.70
N SER A 269 11.32 -18.58 -22.15
CA SER A 269 10.65 -17.35 -22.64
C SER A 269 9.62 -17.66 -23.75
N GLU A 270 9.94 -18.60 -24.64
CA GLU A 270 9.07 -19.11 -25.70
C GLU A 270 7.84 -19.89 -25.19
N GLU A 271 7.90 -20.40 -23.96
CA GLU A 271 6.81 -21.11 -23.27
C GLU A 271 5.98 -20.15 -22.39
N GLY A 272 6.26 -18.85 -22.45
CA GLY A 272 5.66 -17.82 -21.60
C GLY A 272 6.23 -17.79 -20.18
N GLY A 273 7.43 -18.34 -19.98
CA GLY A 273 8.24 -18.21 -18.78
C GLY A 273 9.21 -17.04 -18.83
N VAL A 274 10.26 -17.12 -18.01
CA VAL A 274 11.31 -16.09 -17.94
C VAL A 274 12.72 -16.66 -18.15
N ARG A 275 12.87 -17.95 -18.44
CA ARG A 275 14.19 -18.57 -18.62
C ARG A 275 14.69 -18.45 -20.06
N ALA A 276 15.92 -18.00 -20.22
CA ALA A 276 16.71 -18.06 -21.44
C ALA A 276 17.96 -18.92 -21.25
N ARG A 277 18.66 -19.23 -22.35
CA ARG A 277 19.92 -20.00 -22.34
C ARG A 277 21.04 -19.17 -22.96
N PHE A 278 21.93 -18.64 -22.13
CA PHE A 278 23.12 -17.93 -22.59
C PHE A 278 24.08 -18.90 -23.27
N MET A 279 24.35 -18.68 -24.56
CA MET A 279 25.14 -19.57 -25.44
C MET A 279 24.69 -21.04 -25.42
N GLY A 280 23.41 -21.31 -25.13
CA GLY A 280 22.87 -22.66 -24.98
C GLY A 280 23.33 -23.40 -23.70
N GLN A 281 24.14 -22.78 -22.84
CA GLN A 281 24.85 -23.46 -21.75
C GLN A 281 24.44 -23.03 -20.35
N LEU A 282 24.17 -21.75 -20.14
CA LEU A 282 23.85 -21.21 -18.82
C LEU A 282 22.41 -20.73 -18.77
N ASP A 283 21.70 -21.07 -17.70
CA ASP A 283 20.38 -20.51 -17.46
C ASP A 283 20.51 -19.03 -17.14
N TRP A 284 19.64 -18.24 -17.76
CA TRP A 284 19.50 -16.82 -17.52
C TRP A 284 18.03 -16.51 -17.29
N TYR A 285 17.72 -15.58 -16.39
CA TYR A 285 16.35 -15.14 -16.13
C TYR A 285 16.15 -13.74 -16.68
N GLU A 286 15.28 -13.64 -17.68
CA GLU A 286 15.08 -12.44 -18.48
C GLU A 286 14.25 -11.39 -17.75
N GLU A 287 14.79 -10.18 -17.62
CA GLU A 287 13.98 -9.00 -17.26
C GLU A 287 12.88 -8.78 -18.30
N TYR A 288 13.23 -8.97 -19.57
CA TYR A 288 12.36 -8.85 -20.74
C TYR A 288 12.47 -10.16 -21.54
N PRO A 289 11.50 -11.08 -21.46
CA PRO A 289 11.58 -12.41 -22.08
C PRO A 289 11.33 -12.33 -23.60
N THR A 290 12.20 -11.63 -24.31
CA THR A 290 12.10 -11.42 -25.76
C THR A 290 12.36 -12.70 -26.54
N VAL A 291 11.63 -12.87 -27.64
CA VAL A 291 11.69 -14.04 -28.53
C VAL A 291 11.80 -13.54 -29.98
N PRO A 292 12.64 -14.15 -30.85
CA PRO A 292 13.49 -15.32 -30.59
C PRO A 292 14.83 -14.99 -29.91
N THR A 293 15.21 -13.71 -29.85
CA THR A 293 16.49 -13.28 -29.31
C THR A 293 16.32 -12.82 -27.86
N SER A 294 17.07 -13.45 -26.95
CA SER A 294 17.15 -13.09 -25.54
C SER A 294 17.90 -11.77 -25.30
N SER A 295 17.49 -10.98 -24.31
CA SER A 295 18.03 -9.65 -24.05
C SER A 295 19.21 -9.64 -23.08
N PHE A 296 19.29 -10.63 -22.17
CA PHE A 296 20.34 -10.78 -21.17
C PHE A 296 20.59 -9.53 -20.31
N VAL A 297 19.53 -8.79 -19.95
CA VAL A 297 19.66 -7.59 -19.10
C VAL A 297 20.14 -7.97 -17.68
N LEU A 298 21.34 -7.52 -17.33
CA LEU A 298 22.05 -7.94 -16.13
C LEU A 298 21.36 -7.53 -14.82
N ASN A 299 20.83 -6.31 -14.74
CA ASN A 299 20.28 -5.79 -13.50
C ASN A 299 19.02 -6.59 -13.08
N GLY A 300 18.10 -6.86 -14.01
CA GLY A 300 16.93 -7.66 -13.75
C GLY A 300 17.26 -9.12 -13.44
N PHE A 301 18.29 -9.69 -14.06
CA PHE A 301 18.80 -11.01 -13.68
C PHE A 301 19.25 -11.04 -12.21
N ILE A 302 20.06 -10.08 -11.77
CA ILE A 302 20.53 -10.00 -10.38
C ILE A 302 19.36 -9.85 -9.41
N PHE A 303 18.40 -8.96 -9.67
CA PHE A 303 17.22 -8.80 -8.81
C PHE A 303 16.37 -10.07 -8.75
N SER A 304 16.26 -10.80 -9.87
CA SER A 304 15.57 -12.09 -9.90
C SER A 304 16.24 -13.13 -8.98
N MET A 305 17.58 -13.18 -8.98
CA MET A 305 18.36 -14.08 -8.12
C MET A 305 18.20 -13.74 -6.64
N MET A 306 18.11 -12.46 -6.28
CA MET A 306 17.85 -12.04 -4.90
C MET A 306 16.48 -12.54 -4.41
N GLY A 307 15.45 -12.46 -5.26
CA GLY A 307 14.12 -12.99 -4.95
C GLY A 307 14.11 -14.50 -4.76
N LEU A 308 14.78 -15.24 -5.65
CA LEU A 308 14.95 -16.69 -5.53
C LEU A 308 15.68 -17.06 -4.23
N TYR A 309 16.76 -16.35 -3.90
CA TYR A 309 17.51 -16.56 -2.67
C TYR A 309 16.64 -16.35 -1.43
N ASP A 310 15.89 -15.25 -1.37
CA ASP A 310 15.01 -14.94 -0.24
C ASP A 310 13.98 -16.06 0.00
N VAL A 311 13.35 -16.57 -1.06
CA VAL A 311 12.36 -17.66 -0.95
C VAL A 311 13.02 -18.96 -0.51
N MET A 312 14.14 -19.33 -1.13
CA MET A 312 14.84 -20.59 -0.81
C MET A 312 15.34 -20.62 0.63
N VAL A 313 15.91 -19.52 1.12
CA VAL A 313 16.34 -19.41 2.53
C VAL A 313 15.15 -19.47 3.47
N CYS A 314 14.07 -18.75 3.16
CA CYS A 314 12.87 -18.74 4.00
C CYS A 314 12.23 -20.14 4.10
N LEU A 315 12.10 -20.85 2.98
CA LEU A 315 11.58 -22.22 2.96
C LEU A 315 12.46 -23.18 3.75
N TYR A 316 13.78 -23.10 3.59
CA TYR A 316 14.73 -23.94 4.34
C TYR A 316 14.62 -23.72 5.86
N MET A 317 14.45 -22.46 6.29
CA MET A 317 14.28 -22.14 7.71
C MET A 317 12.93 -22.61 8.28
N CYS A 318 11.87 -22.69 7.46
CA CYS A 318 10.55 -23.17 7.88
C CYS A 318 10.46 -24.70 7.94
N HIS A 319 11.26 -25.40 7.13
CA HIS A 319 11.32 -26.85 7.08
C HIS A 319 12.79 -27.31 7.12
N PRO A 320 13.46 -27.24 8.29
CA PRO A 320 14.81 -27.76 8.41
C PRO A 320 14.78 -29.26 8.14
N LEU A 321 15.56 -29.68 7.13
CA LEU A 321 15.78 -31.09 6.76
C LEU A 321 16.36 -31.89 7.94
#